data_AF-A0A485PDE6-F1
#
_entry.id   AF-A0A485PDE6-F1
#
_cell.length_a   1.000
_cell.length_b   1.000
_cell.length_c   1.000
_cell.angle_alpha   90.00
_cell.angle_beta   90.00
_cell.angle_gamma   90.00
#
_symmetry.space_group_name_H-M   'P 1'
#
loop_
_entity.id
_entity.type
_entity.pdbx_description
1 polymer ?
#
loop_
_entity_poly.entity_id
_entity_poly.type
_entity_poly.pdbx_seq_one_letter_code
_entity_poly.pdbx_strand_id
1 'polypeptide(L)'
;MYERNITPGVQGQEGTGQGEPQLELHTLDLGAYGAQGDCDPEAPAAEGARCCRQETYVDLRGMRWAENWVLEPPGFLAYECVGACQQPPEPPTFRRPFPGPRQCVASETTSLPLIVGVKEGGRPRPQVVSLPNMRVEKCSCAWDGAPVPRRLGP
;
A
#
# COMPACT_ATOMS: atom_id res chain seq x y z
N MET A 1 -38.36 9.04 41.74
CA MET A 1 -38.30 10.51 41.82
C MET A 1 -36.83 10.91 41.91
N TYR A 2 -36.24 11.28 40.78
CA TYR A 2 -35.10 12.20 40.65
C TYR A 2 -35.10 12.66 39.18
N GLU A 3 -35.69 13.83 38.97
CA GLU A 3 -35.59 14.60 37.74
C GLU A 3 -34.18 15.18 37.62
N ARG A 4 -33.63 15.22 36.41
CA ARG A 4 -32.65 16.26 36.05
C ARG A 4 -33.05 16.89 34.73
N ASN A 5 -33.07 18.22 34.82
CA ASN A 5 -33.58 19.19 33.87
C ASN A 5 -32.83 19.20 32.55
N ILE A 6 -33.59 19.27 31.46
CA ILE A 6 -33.13 19.63 30.12
C ILE A 6 -33.22 21.15 30.02
N THR A 7 -32.12 21.84 29.76
CA THR A 7 -32.13 23.24 29.31
C THR A 7 -32.14 23.32 27.78
N PRO A 8 -32.86 24.30 27.18
CA PRO A 8 -33.23 24.32 25.77
C PRO A 8 -32.10 24.83 24.86
N GLY A 9 -32.22 24.52 23.58
CA GLY A 9 -31.14 24.54 22.60
C GLY A 9 -30.69 25.89 22.07
N VAL A 10 -29.62 25.82 21.28
CA VAL A 10 -29.38 26.76 20.18
C VAL A 10 -30.12 26.20 18.97
N GLN A 11 -31.19 26.89 18.57
CA GLN A 11 -31.98 26.58 17.39
C GLN A 11 -31.13 26.76 16.12
N GLY A 12 -30.72 25.65 15.52
CA GLY A 12 -30.35 25.59 14.11
C GLY A 12 -31.37 24.73 13.39
N GLN A 13 -32.38 25.39 12.81
CA GLN A 13 -33.38 24.89 11.86
C GLN A 13 -33.77 23.40 11.95
N GLU A 14 -34.97 23.17 12.51
CA GLU A 14 -35.81 22.07 12.05
C GLU A 14 -36.15 22.31 10.56
N GLY A 15 -35.31 21.76 9.69
CA GLY A 15 -35.60 21.52 8.29
C GLY A 15 -36.21 20.14 8.14
N THR A 16 -37.44 20.10 7.66
CA THR A 16 -38.20 18.91 7.24
C THR A 16 -37.34 17.90 6.46
N GLY A 17 -37.03 16.76 7.09
CA GLY A 17 -36.25 15.68 6.47
C GLY A 17 -36.16 14.43 7.35
N GLN A 18 -37.20 14.11 8.12
CA GLN A 18 -37.21 12.89 8.93
C GLN A 18 -37.52 11.68 8.03
N GLY A 19 -36.48 10.94 7.64
CA GLY A 19 -36.63 9.67 6.94
C GLY A 19 -35.71 9.48 5.73
N GLU A 20 -34.76 10.37 5.49
CA GLU A 20 -33.75 10.12 4.45
C GLU A 20 -32.74 9.08 4.96
N PRO A 21 -32.54 7.96 4.24
CA PRO A 21 -31.63 6.92 4.68
C PRO A 21 -30.18 7.46 4.71
N GLN A 22 -29.57 7.43 5.89
CA GLN A 22 -28.18 7.83 6.08
C GLN A 22 -27.27 6.61 6.24
N LEU A 23 -26.10 6.66 5.60
CA LEU A 23 -25.03 5.68 5.78
C LEU A 23 -24.03 6.22 6.80
N GLU A 24 -23.97 5.60 7.97
CA GLU A 24 -22.91 5.86 8.96
C GLU A 24 -21.72 4.93 8.69
N LEU A 25 -20.53 5.52 8.56
CA LEU A 25 -19.30 4.78 8.28
C LEU A 25 -18.28 5.01 9.39
N HIS A 26 -17.84 3.92 10.02
CA HIS A 26 -16.75 3.95 10.98
C HIS A 26 -15.46 3.48 10.30
N THR A 27 -14.51 4.39 10.14
CA THR A 27 -13.20 4.11 9.54
C THR A 27 -12.08 4.44 10.53
N LEU A 28 -10.90 3.88 10.25
CA LEU A 28 -9.68 4.31 10.92
C LEU A 28 -9.17 5.60 10.28
N ASP A 29 -8.59 6.48 11.09
CA ASP A 29 -7.89 7.67 10.61
C ASP A 29 -6.68 7.26 9.74
N LEU A 30 -6.69 7.63 8.47
CA LEU A 30 -5.66 7.20 7.52
C LEU A 30 -4.29 7.83 7.81
N GLY A 31 -4.24 9.01 8.44
CA GLY A 31 -2.98 9.64 8.83
C GLY A 31 -2.30 8.91 9.99
N ALA A 32 -3.09 8.39 10.94
CA ALA A 32 -2.59 7.67 12.09
C ALA A 32 -2.31 6.19 11.79
N TYR A 33 -3.23 5.55 11.05
CA TYR A 33 -3.26 4.10 10.85
C TYR A 33 -2.86 3.66 9.44
N GLY A 34 -2.59 4.58 8.52
CA GLY A 34 -2.12 4.32 7.16
C GLY A 34 -0.60 4.37 7.01
N ALA A 35 -0.14 4.29 5.76
CA ALA A 35 1.27 4.49 5.42
C ALA A 35 1.59 5.98 5.26
N GLN A 36 2.84 6.35 5.56
CA GLN A 36 3.35 7.72 5.53
C GLN A 36 3.71 8.21 4.11
N GLY A 37 3.73 7.32 3.11
CA GLY A 37 4.25 7.63 1.78
C GLY A 37 5.71 7.21 1.67
N ASP A 38 6.57 8.07 1.14
CA ASP A 38 8.01 7.82 1.07
C ASP A 38 8.68 8.02 2.44
N CYS A 39 9.68 7.19 2.75
CA CYS A 39 10.46 7.33 3.98
C CYS A 39 11.33 8.59 3.93
N ASP A 40 11.58 9.20 5.09
CA ASP A 40 12.53 10.30 5.20
C ASP A 40 13.97 9.78 4.99
N PRO A 41 14.72 10.28 3.98
CA PRO A 41 16.09 9.84 3.74
C PRO A 41 17.05 10.19 4.89
N GLU A 42 16.74 11.19 5.71
CA GLU A 42 17.57 11.61 6.85
C GLU A 42 17.29 10.80 8.12
N ALA A 43 16.14 10.11 8.17
CA ALA A 43 15.73 9.24 9.26
C ALA A 43 15.31 7.86 8.70
N PRO A 44 16.28 6.98 8.39
CA PRO A 44 15.98 5.67 7.84
C PRO A 44 15.00 4.91 8.74
N ALA A 45 14.04 4.22 8.12
CA ALA A 45 12.97 3.53 8.81
C ALA A 45 13.54 2.49 9.80
N ALA A 46 13.55 2.84 11.08
CA ALA A 46 13.89 1.93 12.16
C ALA A 46 12.74 0.96 12.44
N GLU A 47 13.00 -0.14 13.14
CA GLU A 47 11.96 -1.00 13.69
C GLU A 47 10.99 -0.15 14.55
N GLY A 48 9.72 -0.06 14.12
CA GLY A 48 8.70 0.76 14.78
C GLY A 48 8.39 2.11 14.11
N ALA A 49 9.12 2.51 13.06
CA ALA A 49 8.72 3.63 12.21
C ALA A 49 7.40 3.34 11.50
N ARG A 50 6.63 4.38 11.14
CA ARG A 50 5.39 4.21 10.36
C ARG A 50 5.69 3.61 8.99
N CYS A 51 4.80 2.74 8.51
CA CYS A 51 4.89 2.13 7.19
C CYS A 51 5.18 3.17 6.11
N CYS A 52 6.28 3.03 5.38
CA CYS A 52 6.70 3.95 4.33
C CYS A 52 7.43 3.20 3.20
N ARG A 53 7.56 3.86 2.04
CA ARG A 53 8.26 3.36 0.87
C ARG A 53 9.70 3.86 0.89
N GLN A 54 10.64 2.93 0.95
CA GLN A 54 12.07 3.19 0.95
C GLN A 54 12.66 2.99 -0.44
N GLU A 55 13.62 3.83 -0.82
CA GLU A 55 14.37 3.64 -2.05
C GLU A 55 15.30 2.42 -1.95
N THR A 56 15.22 1.54 -2.94
CA THR A 56 16.07 0.36 -3.03
C THR A 56 16.46 0.16 -4.49
N TYR A 57 17.76 0.19 -4.76
CA TYR A 57 18.31 -0.02 -6.09
C TYR A 57 18.65 -1.49 -6.31
N VAL A 58 18.18 -2.04 -7.43
CA VAL A 58 18.48 -3.38 -7.88
C VAL A 58 19.44 -3.30 -9.06
N ASP A 59 20.66 -3.79 -8.86
CA ASP A 59 21.66 -3.92 -9.92
C ASP A 59 21.47 -5.25 -10.66
N LEU A 60 20.94 -5.18 -11.88
CA LEU A 60 20.71 -6.35 -12.72
C LEU A 60 22.02 -6.91 -13.28
N ARG A 61 23.06 -6.07 -13.49
CA ARG A 61 24.37 -6.55 -13.98
C ARG A 61 25.12 -7.36 -12.91
N GLY A 62 24.91 -7.04 -11.64
CA GLY A 62 25.46 -7.78 -10.51
C GLY A 62 24.74 -9.11 -10.23
N MET A 63 23.58 -9.36 -10.84
CA MET A 63 22.79 -10.56 -10.61
C MET A 63 23.14 -11.70 -11.57
N ARG A 64 23.57 -12.84 -11.02
CA ARG A 64 23.95 -14.04 -11.80
C ARG A 64 22.87 -14.55 -12.74
N TRP A 65 21.59 -14.39 -12.38
CA TRP A 65 20.47 -14.85 -13.20
C TRP A 65 20.20 -13.95 -14.41
N ALA A 66 20.62 -12.68 -14.37
CA ALA A 66 20.43 -11.67 -15.43
C ALA A 66 21.70 -11.47 -16.28
N GLU A 67 22.82 -12.02 -15.81
CA GLU A 67 24.14 -11.92 -16.43
C GLU A 67 24.11 -12.41 -17.89
N ASN A 68 24.64 -11.60 -18.80
CA ASN A 68 24.88 -11.94 -20.21
C ASN A 68 23.64 -12.11 -21.11
N TRP A 69 22.43 -11.79 -20.64
CA TRP A 69 21.23 -11.79 -21.50
C TRP A 69 20.29 -10.60 -21.27
N VAL A 70 20.30 -9.92 -20.11
CA VAL A 70 19.62 -8.62 -19.98
C VAL A 70 20.52 -7.53 -20.59
N LEU A 71 20.01 -6.86 -21.61
CA LEU A 71 20.69 -5.78 -22.32
C LEU A 71 20.42 -4.43 -21.65
N GLU A 72 19.16 -4.16 -21.30
CA GLU A 72 18.73 -2.91 -20.64
C GLU A 72 17.53 -3.19 -19.71
N PRO A 73 17.38 -2.43 -18.60
CA PRO A 73 18.35 -1.51 -18.04
C PRO A 73 19.45 -2.26 -17.25
N PRO A 74 20.60 -1.63 -16.96
CA PRO A 74 21.63 -2.22 -16.11
C PRO A 74 21.18 -2.42 -14.65
N GLY A 75 20.16 -1.68 -14.22
CA GLY A 75 19.54 -1.76 -12.91
C GLY A 75 18.44 -0.71 -12.78
N PHE A 76 17.68 -0.75 -11.69
CA PHE A 76 16.50 0.09 -11.51
C PHE A 76 16.17 0.32 -10.03
N LEU A 77 15.42 1.37 -9.71
CA LEU A 77 14.84 1.55 -8.38
C LEU A 77 13.60 0.68 -8.25
N ALA A 78 13.68 -0.33 -7.40
CA ALA A 78 12.57 -1.24 -7.09
C ALA A 78 11.67 -0.68 -5.99
N TYR A 79 12.26 0.04 -5.03
CA TYR A 79 11.63 0.47 -3.78
C TYR A 79 11.10 -0.68 -2.92
N GLU A 80 11.04 -0.48 -1.61
CA GLU A 80 10.54 -1.47 -0.67
C GLU A 80 9.59 -0.84 0.36
N CYS A 81 8.61 -1.61 0.83
CA CYS A 81 7.75 -1.18 1.92
C CYS A 81 8.34 -1.62 3.25
N VAL A 82 8.65 -0.65 4.12
CA VAL A 82 9.31 -0.88 5.41
C VAL A 82 8.55 -0.19 6.53
N GLY A 83 8.87 -0.56 7.77
CA GLY A 83 8.20 -0.05 8.97
C GLY A 83 7.01 -0.89 9.42
N ALA A 84 6.28 -0.38 10.40
CA ALA A 84 5.21 -1.07 11.09
C ALA A 84 3.85 -0.38 10.91
N CYS A 85 2.80 -1.18 11.05
CA CYS A 85 1.42 -0.71 10.98
C CYS A 85 0.78 -0.72 12.37
N GLN A 86 0.23 0.43 12.76
CA GLN A 86 -0.47 0.56 14.03
C GLN A 86 -1.71 -0.35 14.04
N GLN A 87 -1.83 -1.13 15.10
CA GLN A 87 -3.02 -1.95 15.34
C GLN A 87 -4.10 -1.07 15.98
N PRO A 88 -5.37 -1.15 15.52
CA PRO A 88 -6.46 -0.47 16.21
C PRO A 88 -6.66 -1.06 17.61
N PRO A 89 -7.07 -0.23 18.60
CA PRO A 89 -7.23 -0.65 19.99
C PRO A 89 -8.35 -1.68 20.18
N GLU A 90 -9.38 -1.65 19.33
CA GLU A 90 -10.45 -2.64 19.35
C GLU A 90 -10.27 -3.64 18.19
N PRO A 91 -10.30 -4.96 18.47
CA PRO A 91 -10.55 -5.93 17.40
C PRO A 91 -11.92 -5.57 16.81
N PRO A 92 -12.07 -5.50 15.47
CA PRO A 92 -13.36 -5.19 14.88
C PRO A 92 -14.35 -6.23 15.37
N THR A 93 -15.55 -5.76 15.62
CA THR A 93 -16.70 -6.54 16.07
C THR A 93 -17.06 -7.67 15.10
N PHE A 94 -16.54 -7.63 13.87
CA PHE A 94 -16.68 -8.68 12.87
C PHE A 94 -15.61 -9.77 13.06
N ARG A 95 -16.03 -11.03 13.24
CA ARG A 95 -15.14 -12.22 13.17
C ARG A 95 -14.43 -12.20 11.82
N ARG A 96 -13.17 -11.78 11.80
CA ARG A 96 -12.42 -11.63 10.56
C ARG A 96 -12.05 -13.00 10.00
N PRO A 97 -12.13 -13.17 8.67
CA PRO A 97 -11.56 -14.34 8.00
C PRO A 97 -10.02 -14.25 7.86
N PHE A 98 -9.41 -13.17 8.33
CA PHE A 98 -8.00 -12.83 8.08
C PHE A 98 -7.11 -13.20 9.28
N PRO A 99 -6.03 -13.94 9.07
CA PRO A 99 -5.34 -14.68 10.13
C PRO A 99 -4.41 -13.86 11.04
N GLY A 100 -4.00 -12.64 10.67
CA GLY A 100 -2.89 -11.96 11.36
C GLY A 100 -3.05 -10.44 11.59
N PRO A 101 -2.07 -9.82 12.29
CA PRO A 101 -2.04 -8.38 12.53
C PRO A 101 -1.88 -7.59 11.22
N ARG A 102 -2.12 -6.28 11.25
CA ARG A 102 -1.85 -5.42 10.09
C ARG A 102 -0.36 -5.37 9.75
N GLN A 103 -0.02 -5.49 8.47
CA GLN A 103 1.33 -5.45 7.95
C GLN A 103 1.50 -4.33 6.92
N CYS A 104 2.74 -3.86 6.78
CA CYS A 104 3.12 -2.89 5.76
C CYS A 104 3.36 -3.64 4.45
N VAL A 105 2.54 -3.38 3.43
CA VAL A 105 2.55 -4.12 2.17
C VAL A 105 2.50 -3.17 0.96
N ALA A 106 3.06 -3.61 -0.15
CA ALA A 106 2.93 -2.92 -1.42
C ALA A 106 1.47 -2.98 -1.90
N SER A 107 0.81 -1.82 -2.01
CA SER A 107 -0.56 -1.70 -2.50
C SER A 107 -0.66 -1.41 -3.98
N GLU A 108 0.35 -0.73 -4.52
CA GLU A 108 0.45 -0.48 -5.95
C GLU A 108 1.87 -0.80 -6.40
N THR A 109 1.97 -1.53 -7.52
CA THR A 109 3.23 -1.91 -8.14
C THR A 109 3.13 -1.69 -9.64
N THR A 110 4.26 -1.41 -10.29
CA THR A 110 4.36 -1.28 -11.74
C THR A 110 5.29 -2.33 -12.34
N SER A 111 5.11 -2.57 -13.64
CA SER A 111 5.94 -3.49 -14.41
C SER A 111 7.25 -2.83 -14.81
N LEU A 112 8.31 -3.63 -14.94
CA LEU A 112 9.60 -3.21 -15.45
C LEU A 112 9.79 -3.76 -16.87
N PRO A 113 9.88 -2.90 -17.90
CA PRO A 113 10.31 -3.32 -19.22
C PRO A 113 11.81 -3.63 -19.22
N LEU A 114 12.17 -4.79 -19.76
CA LEU A 114 13.54 -5.24 -19.99
C LEU A 114 13.76 -5.48 -21.47
N ILE A 115 14.96 -5.15 -21.95
CA ILE A 115 15.44 -5.58 -23.25
C ILE A 115 16.36 -6.77 -23.01
N VAL A 116 16.06 -7.90 -23.65
CA VAL A 116 16.77 -9.16 -23.43
C VAL A 116 17.29 -9.74 -24.74
N GLY A 117 18.45 -10.38 -24.71
CA GLY A 117 19.03 -11.10 -25.84
C GLY A 117 18.52 -12.53 -25.88
N VAL A 118 17.71 -12.87 -26.88
CA VAL A 118 17.18 -14.22 -27.09
C VAL A 118 17.88 -14.84 -28.29
N LYS A 119 18.26 -16.13 -28.22
CA LYS A 119 18.89 -16.82 -29.35
C LYS A 119 17.81 -17.32 -30.30
N GLU A 120 17.74 -16.74 -31.49
CA GLU A 120 16.86 -17.17 -32.57
C GLU A 120 17.70 -17.59 -33.79
N GLY A 121 17.59 -18.85 -34.22
CA GLY A 121 18.38 -19.36 -35.35
C GLY A 121 19.91 -19.27 -35.14
N GLY A 122 20.38 -19.35 -33.90
CA GLY A 122 21.80 -19.27 -33.56
C GLY A 122 22.39 -17.85 -33.49
N ARG A 123 21.59 -16.80 -33.74
CA ARG A 123 22.00 -15.39 -33.59
C ARG A 123 21.26 -14.74 -32.40
N PRO A 124 21.93 -13.91 -31.58
CA PRO A 124 21.26 -13.15 -30.54
C PRO A 124 20.37 -12.08 -31.18
N ARG A 125 19.12 -11.99 -30.73
CA ARG A 125 18.16 -10.94 -31.12
C ARG A 125 17.61 -10.24 -29.89
N PRO A 126 17.49 -8.91 -29.91
CA PRO A 126 16.90 -8.17 -28.81
C PRO A 126 15.38 -8.35 -28.82
N GLN A 127 14.81 -8.61 -27.65
CA GLN A 127 13.37 -8.68 -27.41
C GLN A 127 13.00 -7.85 -26.19
N VAL A 128 11.89 -7.12 -26.28
CA VAL A 128 11.34 -6.40 -25.12
C VAL A 128 10.40 -7.33 -24.37
N VAL A 129 10.62 -7.48 -23.07
CA VAL A 129 9.76 -8.24 -22.15
C VAL A 129 9.36 -7.34 -20.99
N SER A 130 8.17 -7.55 -20.42
CA SER A 130 7.68 -6.76 -19.29
C SER A 130 7.49 -7.66 -18.10
N LEU A 131 8.24 -7.40 -17.03
CA LEU A 131 8.13 -8.14 -15.78
C LEU A 131 7.13 -7.43 -14.85
N PRO A 132 6.04 -8.08 -14.43
CA PRO A 132 5.04 -7.46 -13.58
C PRO A 132 5.52 -7.30 -12.14
N ASN A 133 4.96 -6.31 -11.43
CA ASN A 133 5.17 -6.09 -9.99
C ASN A 133 6.63 -5.91 -9.56
N MET A 134 7.44 -5.29 -10.41
CA MET A 134 8.88 -5.13 -10.17
C MET A 134 9.23 -3.87 -9.39
N ARG A 135 8.39 -2.82 -9.46
CA ARG A 135 8.63 -1.57 -8.74
C ARG A 135 7.43 -1.19 -7.88
N VAL A 136 7.68 -0.86 -6.61
CA VAL A 136 6.67 -0.43 -5.67
C VAL A 136 6.33 1.04 -5.90
N GLU A 137 5.05 1.31 -6.15
CA GLU A 137 4.52 2.66 -6.35
C GLU A 137 3.88 3.21 -5.07
N LYS A 138 3.21 2.36 -4.29
CA LYS A 138 2.63 2.73 -3.00
C LYS A 138 2.71 1.61 -1.98
N CYS A 139 2.91 2.00 -0.71
CA CYS A 139 2.80 1.14 0.45
C CYS A 139 1.51 1.44 1.22
N SER A 140 0.96 0.43 1.90
CA SER A 140 -0.25 0.56 2.70
C SER A 140 -0.23 -0.37 3.92
N CYS A 141 -1.07 -0.07 4.90
CA CYS A 141 -1.30 -0.94 6.05
C CYS A 141 -2.55 -1.80 5.85
N ALA A 142 -2.36 -3.06 5.48
CA ALA A 142 -3.43 -4.03 5.27
C ALA A 142 -3.41 -5.11 6.35
N TRP A 143 -4.56 -5.75 6.59
CA TRP A 143 -4.61 -6.94 7.44
C TRP A 143 -3.91 -8.10 6.74
N ASP A 144 -3.13 -8.89 7.49
CA ASP A 144 -2.50 -10.08 6.92
C ASP A 144 -3.56 -11.03 6.34
N GLY A 145 -3.35 -11.49 5.11
CA GLY A 145 -4.31 -12.29 4.34
C GLY A 145 -5.49 -11.52 3.74
N ALA A 146 -5.64 -10.21 4.00
CA ALA A 146 -6.63 -9.40 3.31
C ALA A 146 -6.17 -9.09 1.88
N PRO A 147 -7.08 -9.17 0.88
CA PRO A 147 -6.75 -8.73 -0.47
C PRO A 147 -6.41 -7.24 -0.43
N VAL A 148 -5.25 -6.89 -0.98
CA VAL A 148 -4.86 -5.50 -1.08
C VAL A 148 -5.73 -4.84 -2.16
N PRO A 149 -6.49 -3.77 -1.84
CA PRO A 149 -7.34 -3.10 -2.82
C PRO A 149 -6.48 -2.55 -3.95
N ARG A 150 -6.57 -3.19 -5.13
CA ARG A 150 -6.01 -2.62 -6.35
C ARG A 150 -6.98 -1.57 -6.84
N ARG A 151 -6.48 -0.49 -7.45
CA ARG A 151 -7.35 0.44 -8.17
C ARG A 151 -8.20 -0.38 -9.14
N LEU A 152 -9.52 -0.33 -8.95
CA LEU A 152 -10.45 -0.81 -9.96
C LEU A 152 -10.19 0.04 -11.20
N GLY A 153 -9.95 -0.62 -12.33
CA GLY A 153 -9.88 0.07 -13.61
C GLY A 153 -11.18 0.83 -13.87
N PRO A 154 -11.15 1.87 -14.72
CA PRO A 154 -12.37 2.56 -15.16
C PRO A 154 -13.36 1.62 -15.86
#